data_AF-A0AAN6D2I4-F1
#
_entry.id   AF-A0AAN6D2I4-F1
#
_cell.length_a   1.000
_cell.length_b   1.000
_cell.length_c   1.000
_cell.angle_alpha   90.00
_cell.angle_beta   90.00
_cell.angle_gamma   90.00
#
_symmetry.space_group_name_H-M   'P 1'
#
loop_
_entity.id
_entity.type
_entity.pdbx_description
1 polymer ?
#
loop_
_entity_poly.entity_id
_entity_poly.type
_entity_poly.pdbx_seq_one_letter_code
_entity_poly.pdbx_strand_id
1 'polypeptide(L)'
;MTRLDNQENNGNSIYITQKRLSYDITKDIEGAAGSGKESYSVLVRVTDGNKDKSKRVKLSTEIAPNQLETFWNEYANILKSGLKGLKKKDKKKAKKRAKKTHN
;
A
#
# COMPACT_ATOMS: atom_id res chain seq x y z
N MET A 1 3.93 -7.94 -8.63
CA MET A 1 3.78 -6.48 -8.41
C MET A 1 4.23 -5.68 -9.65
N THR A 2 5.36 -6.03 -10.27
CA THR A 2 6.06 -5.30 -11.35
C THR A 2 5.26 -5.01 -12.62
N ARG A 3 4.20 -5.79 -12.91
CA ARG A 3 3.42 -5.64 -14.15
C ARG A 3 2.55 -4.38 -14.19
N LEU A 4 2.15 -3.86 -13.02
CA LEU A 4 1.31 -2.67 -12.94
C LEU A 4 2.10 -1.36 -12.99
N ASP A 5 3.35 -1.34 -12.54
CA ASP A 5 4.20 -0.13 -12.57
C ASP A 5 4.78 0.19 -13.95
N ASN A 6 4.87 -0.81 -14.85
CA ASN A 6 5.38 -0.62 -16.22
C ASN A 6 4.29 -0.21 -17.22
N GLN A 7 3.06 0.03 -16.78
CA GLN A 7 2.02 0.56 -17.65
C GLN A 7 2.23 2.07 -17.80
N GLU A 8 2.37 2.57 -19.03
CA GLU A 8 2.46 4.01 -19.27
C GLU A 8 1.27 4.73 -18.62
N ASN A 9 1.61 5.68 -17.75
CA ASN A 9 0.68 6.35 -16.86
C ASN A 9 -0.13 7.40 -17.65
N ASN A 10 -1.10 6.95 -18.45
CA ASN A 10 -2.04 7.79 -19.21
C ASN A 10 -3.05 8.55 -18.32
N GLY A 11 -2.66 8.93 -17.10
CA GLY A 11 -3.51 9.61 -16.12
C GLY A 11 -4.37 8.70 -15.24
N ASN A 12 -4.16 7.38 -15.27
CA ASN A 12 -4.90 6.43 -14.44
C ASN A 12 -4.33 6.35 -13.03
N SER A 13 -5.19 6.17 -12.03
CA SER A 13 -4.79 6.01 -10.62
C SER A 13 -4.61 4.54 -10.27
N ILE A 14 -3.49 4.19 -9.65
CA ILE A 14 -3.27 2.88 -9.05
C ILE A 14 -3.68 2.94 -7.58
N TYR A 15 -4.54 2.02 -7.16
CA TYR A 15 -5.03 1.92 -5.78
C TYR A 15 -4.36 0.75 -5.08
N ILE A 16 -3.74 1.03 -3.93
CA ILE A 16 -3.10 0.03 -3.08
C ILE A 16 -3.79 0.07 -1.71
N THR A 17 -4.25 -1.07 -1.22
CA THR A 17 -4.88 -1.19 0.10
C THR A 17 -4.17 -2.25 0.94
N GLN A 18 -3.96 -1.96 2.22
CA GLN A 18 -3.40 -2.88 3.19
C GLN A 18 -4.43 -3.13 4.29
N LYS A 19 -4.76 -4.39 4.56
CA LYS A 19 -5.64 -4.78 5.67
C LYS A 19 -5.01 -5.92 6.45
N ARG A 20 -5.11 -5.90 7.78
CA ARG A 20 -4.79 -7.06 8.61
C ARG A 20 -5.69 -8.22 8.21
N LEU A 21 -5.09 -9.37 7.92
CA LEU A 21 -5.81 -10.59 7.61
C LEU A 21 -6.13 -11.29 8.94
N SER A 22 -7.32 -11.04 9.47
CA SER A 22 -7.93 -11.85 10.53
C SER A 22 -9.01 -12.68 9.86
N TYR A 23 -8.77 -13.99 9.70
CA TYR A 23 -9.75 -14.92 9.19
C TYR A 23 -9.92 -16.05 10.21
N ASP A 24 -10.89 -15.88 11.10
CA ASP A 24 -11.45 -16.98 11.91
C ASP A 24 -12.97 -16.76 11.94
N ILE A 25 -13.67 -17.31 10.94
CA ILE A 25 -15.15 -17.31 10.90
C ILE A 25 -15.73 -18.04 12.13
N THR A 26 -14.95 -18.90 12.77
CA THR A 26 -15.34 -19.64 13.98
C THR A 26 -15.33 -18.79 15.26
N LYS A 27 -14.66 -17.61 15.27
CA LYS A 27 -14.59 -16.72 16.45
C LYS A 27 -15.61 -15.57 16.41
N ASP A 28 -16.31 -15.34 15.30
CA ASP A 28 -17.30 -14.26 15.20
C ASP A 28 -18.65 -14.61 15.91
N ILE A 29 -18.81 -15.84 16.42
CA ILE A 29 -19.99 -16.26 17.20
C ILE A 29 -19.87 -15.86 18.68
N GLU A 30 -18.66 -15.67 19.21
CA GLU A 30 -18.45 -15.21 20.58
C GLU A 30 -17.46 -14.05 20.55
N GLY A 31 -17.91 -12.85 20.93
CA GLY A 31 -17.12 -11.63 20.98
C GLY A 31 -15.89 -11.73 21.90
N ALA A 32 -14.86 -12.44 21.44
CA ALA A 32 -13.62 -12.64 22.14
C ALA A 32 -12.73 -11.44 21.85
N ALA A 33 -12.70 -10.52 22.80
CA ALA A 33 -11.62 -9.58 22.98
C ALA A 33 -10.27 -10.32 22.84
N GLY A 34 -9.53 -9.99 21.78
CA GLY A 34 -8.35 -10.75 21.35
C GLY A 34 -7.32 -10.89 22.47
N SER A 35 -7.05 -12.15 22.85
CA SER A 35 -5.92 -12.53 23.69
C SER A 35 -4.61 -12.05 23.05
N GLY A 36 -3.82 -11.31 23.82
CA GLY A 36 -2.55 -10.73 23.36
C GLY A 36 -1.56 -11.79 22.87
N LYS A 37 -0.83 -11.43 21.80
CA LYS A 37 0.24 -12.19 21.10
C LYS A 37 -0.18 -13.10 19.94
N GLU A 38 -1.04 -12.63 19.04
CA GLU A 38 -1.16 -13.25 17.72
C GLU A 38 -0.48 -12.35 16.68
N SER A 39 0.54 -12.87 16.00
CA SER A 39 1.16 -12.18 14.86
C SER A 39 0.26 -12.39 13.64
N TYR A 40 -0.30 -11.31 13.10
CA TYR A 40 -1.28 -11.41 12.02
C TYR A 40 -0.65 -11.17 10.65
N SER A 41 -1.02 -12.02 9.69
CA SER A 41 -0.71 -11.79 8.29
C SER A 41 -1.35 -10.48 7.79
N VAL A 42 -0.75 -9.90 6.76
CA VAL A 42 -1.23 -8.67 6.12
C VAL A 42 -1.66 -9.00 4.70
N LEU A 43 -2.88 -8.59 4.34
CA LEU A 43 -3.39 -8.67 2.98
C LEU A 43 -3.17 -7.34 2.26
N VAL A 44 -2.35 -7.36 1.23
CA VAL A 44 -2.14 -6.21 0.33
C VAL A 44 -2.87 -6.47 -0.97
N ARG A 45 -3.64 -5.48 -1.43
CA ARG A 45 -4.34 -5.51 -2.73
C ARG A 45 -3.95 -4.32 -3.57
N VAL A 46 -3.83 -4.55 -4.88
CA VAL A 46 -3.50 -3.53 -5.87
C VAL A 46 -4.49 -3.60 -7.02
N THR A 47 -4.97 -2.45 -7.49
CA THR A 47 -5.84 -2.38 -8.67
C THR A 47 -5.57 -1.12 -9.49
N ASP A 48 -5.75 -1.23 -10.80
CA ASP A 48 -5.63 -0.14 -11.78
C ASP A 48 -6.85 0.81 -11.82
N GLY A 49 -7.86 0.54 -10.99
CA GLY A 49 -9.05 1.39 -10.87
C GLY A 49 -9.96 1.39 -12.09
N ASN A 50 -9.77 0.47 -13.04
CA ASN A 50 -10.51 0.48 -14.30
C ASN A 50 -12.03 0.34 -14.05
N LYS A 51 -12.82 1.25 -14.65
CA LYS A 51 -14.29 1.25 -14.51
C LYS A 51 -14.89 -0.05 -15.03
N ASP A 52 -14.38 -0.54 -16.16
CA ASP A 52 -14.77 -1.82 -16.73
C ASP A 52 -14.20 -2.97 -15.89
N LYS A 53 -15.08 -3.77 -15.27
CA LYS A 53 -14.70 -4.90 -14.41
C LYS A 53 -13.95 -5.99 -15.18
N SER A 54 -14.24 -6.18 -16.47
CA SER A 54 -13.64 -7.23 -17.29
C SER A 54 -12.17 -6.97 -17.62
N LYS A 55 -11.80 -5.69 -17.72
CA LYS A 55 -10.45 -5.22 -18.03
C LYS A 55 -9.67 -4.77 -16.79
N ARG A 56 -10.30 -4.82 -15.61
CA ARG A 56 -9.71 -4.36 -14.36
C ARG A 56 -8.72 -5.37 -13.84
N VAL A 57 -7.46 -4.93 -13.71
CA VAL A 57 -6.44 -5.75 -13.08
C VAL A 57 -6.57 -5.61 -11.56
N LYS A 58 -6.67 -6.75 -10.88
CA LYS A 58 -6.62 -6.85 -9.41
C LYS A 58 -5.56 -7.88 -9.03
N LEU A 59 -4.65 -7.47 -8.17
CA LEU A 59 -3.65 -8.34 -7.56
C LEU A 59 -3.86 -8.33 -6.05
N SER A 60 -3.71 -9.49 -5.42
CA SER A 60 -3.75 -9.62 -3.97
C SER A 60 -2.64 -10.54 -3.51
N THR A 61 -1.97 -10.17 -2.42
CA THR A 61 -0.94 -10.98 -1.79
C THR A 61 -1.18 -11.01 -0.29
N GLU A 62 -1.08 -12.19 0.29
CA GLU A 62 -0.97 -12.38 1.72
C GLU A 62 0.52 -12.33 2.10
N ILE A 63 0.83 -11.67 3.21
CA ILE A 63 2.19 -11.48 3.70
C ILE A 63 2.21 -11.98 5.14
N ALA A 64 3.01 -13.02 5.38
CA ALA A 64 3.23 -13.52 6.73
C ALA A 64 4.05 -12.53 7.57
N PRO A 65 3.90 -12.51 8.91
CA PRO A 65 4.60 -11.57 9.78
C PRO A 65 6.13 -11.61 9.66
N ASN A 66 6.70 -12.79 9.42
CA ASN A 66 8.14 -13.02 9.29
C ASN A 66 8.74 -12.47 7.99
N GLN A 67 7.94 -12.28 6.94
CA GLN A 67 8.38 -11.78 5.63
C GLN A 67 8.05 -10.31 5.41
N LEU A 68 7.44 -9.66 6.41
CA LEU A 68 6.93 -8.30 6.29
C LEU A 68 8.05 -7.29 6.02
N GLU A 69 9.20 -7.42 6.68
CA GLU A 69 10.34 -6.52 6.50
C GLU A 69 10.94 -6.62 5.10
N THR A 70 11.18 -7.84 4.61
CA THR A 70 11.66 -8.09 3.24
C THR A 70 10.71 -7.51 2.21
N PHE A 71 9.40 -7.77 2.38
CA PHE A 71 8.36 -7.22 1.51
C PHE A 71 8.40 -5.69 1.45
N TRP A 72 8.52 -5.00 2.59
CA TRP A 72 8.55 -3.54 2.62
C TRP A 72 9.77 -2.96 1.91
N ASN A 73 10.92 -3.61 2.03
CA ASN A 73 12.13 -3.18 1.33
C ASN A 73 11.98 -3.28 -0.19
N GLU A 74 11.47 -4.41 -0.69
CA GLU A 74 11.20 -4.60 -2.12
C GLU A 74 10.10 -3.65 -2.62
N TYR A 75 9.01 -3.54 -1.88
CA TYR A 75 7.90 -2.64 -2.19
C TYR A 75 8.34 -1.18 -2.27
N ALA A 76 9.17 -0.72 -1.33
CA ALA A 76 9.69 0.65 -1.34
C ALA A 76 10.59 0.90 -2.56
N ASN A 77 11.39 -0.07 -2.97
CA ASN A 77 12.23 0.03 -4.17
C ASN A 77 11.39 0.11 -5.44
N ILE A 78 10.30 -0.68 -5.50
CA ILE A 78 9.33 -0.62 -6.59
C ILE A 78 8.66 0.76 -6.64
N LEU A 79 8.14 1.28 -5.52
CA LEU A 79 7.53 2.61 -5.48
C LEU A 79 8.49 3.73 -5.91
N LYS A 80 9.75 3.69 -5.44
CA LYS A 80 10.76 4.69 -5.83
C LYS A 80 11.06 4.65 -7.33
N SER A 81 11.07 3.46 -7.92
CA SER A 81 11.38 3.27 -9.34
C SER A 81 10.18 3.51 -10.26
N GLY A 82 8.95 3.26 -9.79
CA GLY A 82 7.71 3.52 -10.52
C GLY A 82 7.24 4.97 -10.46
N LEU A 83 7.38 5.65 -9.32
CA LEU A 83 6.86 7.01 -9.10
C LEU A 83 7.81 8.14 -9.58
N LYS A 84 8.42 7.97 -10.77
CA LYS A 84 9.40 8.93 -11.32
C LYS A 84 8.80 10.25 -11.82
N GLY A 85 7.49 10.29 -12.09
CA GLY A 85 6.79 11.45 -12.66
C GLY A 85 6.42 12.58 -11.68
N LEU A 86 6.75 12.46 -10.39
CA LEU A 86 6.39 13.46 -9.38
C LEU A 86 7.29 14.70 -9.46
N LYS A 87 6.67 15.89 -9.37
CA LYS A 87 7.42 17.15 -9.27
C LYS A 87 8.33 17.12 -8.03
N LYS A 88 9.62 17.41 -8.22
CA LYS A 88 10.57 17.54 -7.11
C LYS A 88 10.12 18.61 -6.12
N LYS A 89 10.30 18.33 -4.83
CA LYS A 89 9.99 19.27 -3.75
C LYS A 89 10.83 20.55 -3.90
N ASP A 90 10.15 21.69 -4.06
CA ASP A 90 10.78 23.01 -4.10
C ASP A 90 11.39 23.35 -2.71
N LYS A 91 12.68 23.05 -2.51
CA LYS A 91 13.38 23.20 -1.22
C LYS A 91 13.31 24.64 -0.66
N LYS A 92 13.28 25.67 -1.52
CA LYS A 92 13.12 27.08 -1.12
C LYS A 92 11.75 27.37 -0.50
N LYS A 93 10.65 26.85 -1.09
CA LYS A 93 9.30 27.01 -0.55
C LYS A 93 9.10 26.18 0.72
N ALA A 94 9.71 25.00 0.80
CA ALA A 94 9.67 24.17 2.01
C ALA A 94 10.34 24.84 3.23
N LYS A 95 11.53 25.44 3.05
CA LYS A 95 12.20 26.20 4.13
C LYS A 95 11.40 27.43 4.57
N LYS A 96 10.74 28.14 3.65
CA LYS A 96 9.86 29.27 3.99
C LYS A 96 8.61 28.83 4.77
N ARG A 97 8.02 27.67 4.42
CA ARG A 97 6.88 27.11 5.17
C ARG A 97 7.29 26.64 6.57
N ALA A 98 8.42 25.96 6.71
CA ALA A 98 8.92 25.51 8.01
C ALA A 98 9.21 26.67 8.98
N LYS A 99 9.74 27.80 8.48
CA LYS A 99 9.94 29.01 9.30
C LYS A 99 8.65 29.74 9.68
N LYS A 100 7.58 29.63 8.88
CA LYS A 100 6.27 30.25 9.19
C LYS A 100 5.47 29.51 10.26
N THR A 101 5.75 28.23 10.48
CA THR A 101 5.08 27.39 11.49
C THR A 101 5.68 27.47 12.89
N HIS A 102 6.73 28.28 13.10
CA HIS A 102 7.40 28.45 14.41
C HIS A 102 7.25 29.89 14.93
N ASN A 103 6.12 30.54 14.68
CA ASN A 103 5.83 31.88 15.21
C ASN A 103 4.37 31.99 15.60
#